data_AF-A0A382V1C0-F1
#
_entry.id   AF-A0A382V1C0-F1
#
_cell.length_a   1.000
_cell.length_b   1.000
_cell.length_c   1.000
_cell.angle_alpha   90.00
_cell.angle_beta   90.00
_cell.angle_gamma   90.00
#
_symmetry.space_group_name_H-M   'P 1'
#
loop_
_entity.id
_entity.type
_entity.pdbx_description
1 polymer ?
#
loop_
_entity_poly.entity_id
_entity_poly.type
_entity_poly.pdbx_seq_one_letter_code
_entity_poly.pdbx_strand_id
1 'polypeptide(L)'
;MTVSFAALPDGTYGGCTITVTDSAGNSVTIYVNQFTIDTIAPVLQPVDNVTTPTNDNATLSYTFSSTEAGTITYVCSGSPDNASKDNNTIKFNPLAEGTYDNCTITVTDSAENTSTALEVEEFKIDKTAPELDQLTAVPTPTDNTTPAYSFKSTEPGTNSYGGSCGSSSTSATSDETKDNVTIILTQPDNSTALIEALYDDCSITVTDSAGNPSNQLEVNTFEVDTTAPTVSSTSPTDNLSSVSVSVSDNISVTFSDSMDNTSVTTNFSNTTCSGYSFQVSSDNFS
;
A
#
# COMPACT_ATOMS: atom_id res chain seq x y z
N MET A 1 -49.92 -9.15 -57.78
CA MET A 1 -49.80 -7.73 -57.37
C MET A 1 -49.03 -7.71 -56.08
N THR A 2 -47.91 -6.99 -56.04
CA THR A 2 -47.15 -6.79 -54.80
C THR A 2 -47.54 -5.42 -54.27
N VAL A 3 -48.07 -5.37 -53.05
CA VAL A 3 -48.35 -4.11 -52.35
C VAL A 3 -47.14 -3.81 -51.50
N SER A 4 -46.51 -2.66 -51.74
CA SER A 4 -45.42 -2.18 -50.88
C SER A 4 -45.97 -1.06 -50.00
N PHE A 5 -45.71 -1.15 -48.69
CA PHE A 5 -46.07 -0.10 -47.74
C PHE A 5 -44.93 0.92 -47.64
N ALA A 6 -45.27 2.15 -47.26
CA ALA A 6 -44.27 3.14 -46.85
C ALA A 6 -43.63 2.70 -45.53
N ALA A 7 -42.43 3.24 -45.23
CA ALA A 7 -41.81 3.07 -43.93
C ALA A 7 -42.76 3.58 -42.83
N LEU A 8 -42.94 2.76 -41.80
CA LEU A 8 -43.77 3.06 -40.65
C LEU A 8 -42.87 3.55 -39.50
N PRO A 9 -43.26 4.60 -38.76
CA PRO A 9 -42.53 5.03 -37.57
C PRO A 9 -42.47 3.95 -36.48
N ASP A 10 -41.61 4.16 -35.50
CA ASP A 10 -41.54 3.27 -34.34
C ASP A 10 -42.87 3.26 -33.57
N GLY A 11 -43.27 2.08 -33.12
CA GLY A 11 -44.52 1.88 -32.42
C GLY A 11 -45.06 0.45 -32.51
N THR A 12 -46.13 0.20 -31.75
CA THR A 12 -46.88 -1.05 -31.80
C THR A 12 -48.06 -0.93 -32.77
N TYR A 13 -48.10 -1.81 -33.77
CA TYR A 13 -49.13 -1.84 -34.81
C TYR A 13 -50.04 -3.04 -34.57
N GLY A 14 -51.32 -2.78 -34.30
CA GLY A 14 -52.34 -3.80 -34.07
C GLY A 14 -53.65 -3.48 -34.78
N GLY A 15 -54.47 -4.50 -35.05
CA GLY A 15 -55.74 -4.34 -35.75
C GLY A 15 -55.60 -4.01 -37.25
N CYS A 16 -54.39 -4.16 -37.79
CA CYS A 16 -54.14 -3.97 -39.21
C CYS A 16 -54.86 -5.04 -40.04
N THR A 17 -55.52 -4.62 -41.12
CA THR A 17 -56.22 -5.52 -42.03
C THR A 17 -55.88 -5.21 -43.48
N ILE A 18 -55.92 -6.23 -44.32
CA ILE A 18 -55.77 -6.12 -45.77
C ILE A 18 -57.09 -6.57 -46.38
N THR A 19 -57.79 -5.68 -47.09
CA THR A 19 -58.99 -6.05 -47.85
C THR A 19 -58.67 -6.08 -49.33
N VAL A 20 -58.90 -7.22 -49.97
CA VAL A 20 -58.74 -7.38 -51.43
C VAL A 20 -60.12 -7.60 -52.05
N THR A 21 -60.37 -6.94 -53.18
CA THR A 21 -61.63 -7.01 -53.93
C THR A 21 -61.34 -7.42 -55.36
N ASP A 22 -62.03 -8.42 -55.88
CA ASP A 22 -61.89 -8.83 -57.29
C ASP A 22 -62.66 -7.89 -58.24
N SER A 23 -62.52 -8.09 -59.56
CA SER A 23 -63.20 -7.27 -60.57
C SER A 23 -64.72 -7.44 -60.60
N ALA A 24 -65.25 -8.50 -59.98
CA ALA A 24 -66.68 -8.78 -59.84
C ALA A 24 -67.27 -8.18 -58.55
N GLY A 25 -66.43 -7.64 -57.66
CA GLY A 25 -66.82 -7.00 -56.41
C GLY A 25 -66.79 -7.90 -55.17
N ASN A 26 -66.27 -9.13 -55.26
CA ASN A 26 -66.12 -10.00 -54.09
C ASN A 26 -64.91 -9.56 -53.27
N SER A 27 -65.10 -9.32 -51.97
CA SER A 27 -64.02 -8.91 -51.05
C SER A 27 -63.69 -9.96 -50.01
N VAL A 28 -62.42 -10.06 -49.63
CA VAL A 28 -61.96 -10.78 -48.44
C VAL A 28 -61.04 -9.89 -47.61
N THR A 29 -61.19 -9.97 -46.29
CA THR A 29 -60.35 -9.27 -45.32
C THR A 29 -59.40 -10.26 -44.65
N ILE A 30 -58.12 -9.92 -44.65
CA ILE A 30 -57.04 -10.68 -44.02
C ILE A 30 -56.55 -9.87 -42.82
N TYR A 31 -56.42 -10.52 -41.67
CA TYR A 31 -55.87 -9.89 -40.47
C TYR A 31 -54.35 -10.01 -40.46
N VAL A 32 -53.69 -8.91 -40.13
CA VAL A 32 -52.25 -8.88 -39.89
C VAL A 32 -52.04 -9.02 -38.39
N ASN A 33 -51.13 -9.92 -38.01
CA ASN A 33 -50.74 -10.07 -36.61
C ASN A 33 -50.19 -8.75 -36.07
N GLN A 34 -50.32 -8.53 -34.76
CA GLN A 34 -49.66 -7.40 -34.11
C GLN A 34 -48.14 -7.50 -34.32
N PHE A 35 -47.49 -6.37 -34.60
CA PHE A 35 -46.04 -6.25 -34.71
C PHE A 35 -45.57 -4.93 -34.11
N THR A 36 -44.30 -4.88 -33.74
CA THR A 36 -43.63 -3.66 -33.29
C THR A 36 -42.58 -3.26 -34.31
N ILE A 37 -42.42 -1.95 -34.48
CA ILE A 37 -41.27 -1.37 -35.17
C ILE A 37 -40.53 -0.59 -34.10
N ASP A 38 -39.26 -0.88 -33.97
CA ASP A 38 -38.37 -0.22 -33.04
C ASP A 38 -37.00 -0.13 -33.71
N THR A 39 -36.53 1.10 -33.88
CA THR A 39 -35.25 1.39 -34.54
C THR A 39 -34.29 2.11 -33.61
N ILE A 40 -34.66 2.28 -32.34
CA ILE A 40 -33.86 3.01 -31.36
C ILE A 40 -33.00 2.02 -30.59
N ALA A 41 -31.68 2.18 -30.70
CA ALA A 41 -30.76 1.41 -29.88
C ALA A 41 -30.77 1.89 -28.41
N PRO A 42 -30.52 1.00 -27.44
CA PRO A 42 -30.31 1.40 -26.05
C PRO A 42 -29.16 2.41 -25.92
N VAL A 43 -29.32 3.39 -25.04
CA VAL A 43 -28.27 4.35 -24.65
C VAL A 43 -27.76 3.98 -23.26
N LEU A 44 -26.44 3.86 -23.13
CA LEU A 44 -25.77 3.44 -21.90
C LEU A 44 -25.00 4.59 -21.26
N GLN A 45 -24.97 4.64 -19.92
CA GLN A 45 -24.12 5.58 -19.17
C GLN A 45 -23.49 4.90 -17.95
N PRO A 46 -22.22 5.22 -17.62
CA PRO A 46 -21.59 4.75 -16.39
C PRO A 46 -22.29 5.34 -15.17
N VAL A 47 -22.43 4.56 -14.10
CA VAL A 47 -23.06 4.97 -12.83
C VAL A 47 -22.11 4.77 -11.67
N ASP A 48 -21.43 3.61 -11.62
CA ASP A 48 -20.45 3.30 -10.59
C ASP A 48 -19.31 2.47 -11.19
N ASN A 49 -18.08 2.93 -10.98
CA ASN A 49 -16.88 2.36 -11.59
C ASN A 49 -16.21 1.34 -10.67
N VAL A 50 -15.31 0.55 -11.23
CA VAL A 50 -14.46 -0.35 -10.44
C VAL A 50 -13.46 0.50 -9.64
N THR A 51 -13.33 0.24 -8.34
CA THR A 51 -12.26 0.84 -7.52
C THR A 51 -10.91 0.32 -7.97
N THR A 52 -9.96 1.22 -8.17
CA THR A 52 -8.63 0.92 -8.72
C THR A 52 -7.53 1.77 -8.05
N PRO A 53 -6.32 1.23 -7.84
CA PRO A 53 -5.98 -0.20 -7.90
C PRO A 53 -6.67 -0.97 -6.75
N THR A 54 -6.86 -2.27 -6.90
CA THR A 54 -7.53 -3.11 -5.89
C THR A 54 -6.93 -4.51 -5.83
N ASN A 55 -6.86 -5.08 -4.63
CA ASN A 55 -6.55 -6.50 -4.44
C ASN A 55 -7.79 -7.41 -4.37
N ASP A 56 -8.99 -6.83 -4.35
CA ASP A 56 -10.24 -7.57 -4.48
C ASP A 56 -10.42 -8.03 -5.92
N ASN A 57 -10.52 -9.35 -6.10
CA ASN A 57 -10.84 -9.96 -7.37
C ASN A 57 -12.08 -10.85 -7.32
N ALA A 58 -12.87 -10.83 -6.25
CA ALA A 58 -14.02 -11.71 -6.08
C ALA A 58 -15.35 -10.95 -5.94
N THR A 59 -15.30 -9.68 -5.54
CA THR A 59 -16.48 -8.82 -5.37
C THR A 59 -16.50 -7.60 -6.29
N LEU A 60 -15.63 -7.57 -7.30
CA LEU A 60 -15.61 -6.54 -8.34
C LEU A 60 -16.97 -6.39 -9.04
N SER A 61 -17.45 -5.14 -9.08
CA SER A 61 -18.69 -4.79 -9.75
C SER A 61 -18.56 -3.48 -10.51
N TYR A 62 -19.36 -3.35 -11.56
CA TYR A 62 -19.52 -2.14 -12.35
C TYR A 62 -21.00 -1.89 -12.58
N THR A 63 -21.46 -0.66 -12.38
CA THR A 63 -22.87 -0.30 -12.59
C THR A 63 -23.01 0.69 -13.74
N PHE A 64 -23.93 0.39 -14.66
CA PHE A 64 -24.31 1.28 -15.75
C PHE A 64 -25.83 1.41 -15.83
N SER A 65 -26.33 2.47 -16.44
CA SER A 65 -27.74 2.63 -16.77
C SER A 65 -28.01 2.31 -18.23
N SER A 66 -29.19 1.77 -18.53
CA SER A 66 -29.69 1.56 -19.90
C SER A 66 -31.06 2.22 -20.07
N THR A 67 -31.30 2.86 -21.22
CA THR A 67 -32.62 3.41 -21.55
C THR A 67 -33.67 2.35 -21.85
N GLU A 68 -33.23 1.12 -22.14
CA GLU A 68 -34.07 -0.01 -22.56
C GLU A 68 -33.57 -1.34 -21.98
N ALA A 69 -34.47 -2.32 -21.90
CA ALA A 69 -34.09 -3.67 -21.51
C ALA A 69 -33.49 -4.43 -22.71
N GLY A 70 -32.60 -5.37 -22.46
CA GLY A 70 -31.94 -6.11 -23.53
C GLY A 70 -30.95 -7.16 -23.05
N THR A 71 -30.29 -7.82 -24.00
CA THR A 71 -29.20 -8.76 -23.70
C THR A 71 -27.89 -7.99 -23.58
N ILE A 72 -27.12 -8.26 -22.54
CA ILE A 72 -25.81 -7.64 -22.31
C ILE A 72 -24.73 -8.49 -22.98
N THR A 73 -23.83 -7.84 -23.71
CA THR A 73 -22.56 -8.44 -24.13
C THR A 73 -21.42 -7.62 -23.55
N TYR A 74 -20.48 -8.28 -22.87
CA TYR A 74 -19.31 -7.65 -22.26
C TYR A 74 -18.01 -8.42 -22.58
N VAL A 75 -16.89 -7.72 -22.64
CA VAL A 75 -15.57 -8.32 -22.93
C VAL A 75 -14.96 -8.98 -21.69
N CYS A 76 -15.08 -8.37 -20.51
CA CYS A 76 -14.35 -8.79 -19.31
C CYS A 76 -14.98 -9.93 -18.50
N SER A 77 -16.00 -10.60 -19.05
CA SER A 77 -16.76 -11.71 -18.44
C SER A 77 -17.42 -11.39 -17.07
N GLY A 78 -18.71 -11.68 -16.91
CA GLY A 78 -19.44 -11.32 -15.69
C GLY A 78 -20.85 -11.88 -15.66
N SER A 79 -21.73 -11.23 -14.90
CA SER A 79 -23.18 -11.48 -14.91
C SER A 79 -23.89 -10.26 -14.30
N PRO A 80 -25.16 -9.99 -14.61
CA PRO A 80 -26.09 -10.78 -15.45
C PRO A 80 -25.88 -10.59 -16.96
N ASP A 81 -26.52 -11.44 -17.76
CA ASP A 81 -26.53 -11.36 -19.24
C ASP A 81 -27.72 -10.56 -19.79
N ASN A 82 -28.54 -9.98 -18.91
CA ASN A 82 -29.71 -9.20 -19.30
C ASN A 82 -29.73 -7.88 -18.54
N ALA A 83 -29.97 -6.80 -19.27
CA ALA A 83 -30.19 -5.46 -18.75
C ALA A 83 -31.69 -5.20 -18.60
N SER A 84 -32.05 -4.52 -17.53
CA SER A 84 -33.31 -3.81 -17.40
C SER A 84 -33.14 -2.38 -17.88
N LYS A 85 -34.25 -1.75 -18.27
CA LYS A 85 -34.33 -0.29 -18.33
C LYS A 85 -34.13 0.24 -16.92
N ASP A 86 -33.19 1.18 -16.73
CA ASP A 86 -32.60 1.67 -15.46
C ASP A 86 -31.20 1.07 -15.19
N ASN A 87 -30.75 1.12 -13.94
CA ASN A 87 -29.43 0.69 -13.50
C ASN A 87 -29.27 -0.83 -13.50
N ASN A 88 -28.09 -1.26 -13.95
CA ASN A 88 -27.67 -2.65 -14.07
C ASN A 88 -26.27 -2.79 -13.48
N THR A 89 -26.12 -3.69 -12.51
CA THR A 89 -24.83 -3.99 -11.89
C THR A 89 -24.28 -5.29 -12.45
N ILE A 90 -23.16 -5.20 -13.14
CA ILE A 90 -22.37 -6.35 -13.57
C ILE A 90 -21.46 -6.72 -12.40
N LYS A 91 -21.55 -7.97 -11.96
CA LYS A 91 -20.52 -8.59 -11.12
C LYS A 91 -19.54 -9.29 -12.04
N PHE A 92 -18.28 -8.88 -12.01
CA PHE A 92 -17.24 -9.55 -12.78
C PHE A 92 -16.95 -10.93 -12.21
N ASN A 93 -16.57 -11.86 -13.09
CA ASN A 93 -15.95 -13.10 -12.64
C ASN A 93 -14.60 -12.80 -11.99
N PRO A 94 -14.02 -13.76 -11.25
CA PRO A 94 -12.68 -13.57 -10.74
C PRO A 94 -11.66 -13.30 -11.83
N LEU A 95 -11.05 -12.12 -11.75
CA LEU A 95 -10.05 -11.64 -12.68
C LEU A 95 -8.65 -11.87 -12.10
N ALA A 96 -7.67 -12.06 -12.97
CA ALA A 96 -6.27 -12.21 -12.60
C ALA A 96 -5.63 -10.84 -12.29
N GLU A 97 -4.46 -10.84 -11.66
CA GLU A 97 -3.65 -9.63 -11.52
C GLU A 97 -3.29 -9.06 -12.90
N GLY A 98 -3.37 -7.73 -13.04
CA GLY A 98 -3.09 -7.03 -14.28
C GLY A 98 -3.90 -5.75 -14.46
N THR A 99 -3.63 -5.07 -15.57
CA THR A 99 -4.37 -3.89 -16.02
C THR A 99 -5.47 -4.30 -17.00
N TYR A 100 -6.67 -3.74 -16.79
CA TYR A 100 -7.85 -3.96 -17.61
C TYR A 100 -8.28 -2.63 -18.23
N ASP A 101 -7.94 -2.42 -19.50
CA ASP A 101 -8.11 -1.17 -20.25
C ASP A 101 -9.02 -1.32 -21.48
N ASN A 102 -9.58 -2.51 -21.70
CA ASN A 102 -10.31 -2.90 -22.90
C ASN A 102 -11.70 -3.50 -22.61
N CYS A 103 -12.21 -3.28 -21.40
CA CYS A 103 -13.52 -3.75 -20.99
C CYS A 103 -14.61 -2.87 -21.62
N THR A 104 -15.44 -3.47 -22.48
CA THR A 104 -16.61 -2.80 -23.07
C THR A 104 -17.91 -3.53 -22.75
N ILE A 105 -19.01 -2.77 -22.75
CA ILE A 105 -20.38 -3.26 -22.54
C ILE A 105 -21.26 -2.78 -23.68
N THR A 106 -22.10 -3.68 -24.21
CA THR A 106 -23.17 -3.37 -25.16
C THR A 106 -24.47 -3.99 -24.71
N VAL A 107 -25.60 -3.37 -25.07
CA VAL A 107 -26.93 -3.92 -24.85
C VAL A 107 -27.66 -3.98 -26.18
N THR A 108 -28.22 -5.15 -26.50
CA THR A 108 -29.08 -5.38 -27.66
C THR A 108 -30.52 -5.55 -27.19
N ASP A 109 -31.43 -4.70 -27.66
CA ASP A 109 -32.85 -4.77 -27.31
C ASP A 109 -33.56 -5.98 -27.95
N SER A 110 -34.88 -6.09 -27.74
CA SER A 110 -35.69 -7.18 -28.33
C SER A 110 -35.95 -7.04 -29.83
N ALA A 111 -35.69 -5.87 -30.41
CA ALA A 111 -35.83 -5.56 -31.84
C ALA A 111 -34.49 -5.66 -32.60
N GLU A 112 -33.44 -6.15 -31.93
CA GLU A 112 -32.07 -6.33 -32.42
C GLU A 112 -31.30 -5.02 -32.66
N ASN A 113 -31.75 -3.89 -32.09
CA ASN A 113 -30.94 -2.67 -32.08
C ASN A 113 -29.88 -2.76 -30.97
N THR A 114 -28.63 -2.53 -31.33
CA THR A 114 -27.49 -2.63 -30.40
C THR A 114 -26.95 -1.26 -30.05
N SER A 115 -26.72 -1.01 -28.76
CA SER A 115 -26.13 0.23 -28.27
C SER A 115 -24.74 0.49 -28.86
N THR A 116 -24.29 1.73 -28.81
CA THR A 116 -22.84 1.99 -28.87
C THR A 116 -22.15 1.30 -27.70
N ALA A 117 -20.90 0.86 -27.87
CA ALA A 117 -20.12 0.28 -26.79
C ALA A 117 -19.86 1.33 -25.70
N LEU A 118 -20.17 0.97 -24.45
CA LEU A 118 -19.78 1.71 -23.26
C LEU A 118 -18.41 1.18 -22.82
N GLU A 119 -17.41 2.06 -22.82
CA GLU A 119 -16.08 1.78 -22.27
C GLU A 119 -16.15 1.81 -20.74
N VAL A 120 -15.63 0.76 -20.10
CA VAL A 120 -15.39 0.73 -18.66
C VAL A 120 -14.04 1.40 -18.42
N GLU A 121 -13.97 2.31 -17.43
CA GLU A 121 -12.71 2.96 -17.07
C GLU A 121 -11.62 1.94 -16.72
N GLU A 122 -10.38 2.26 -17.07
CA GLU A 122 -9.23 1.40 -16.78
C GLU A 122 -9.15 1.09 -15.28
N PHE A 123 -8.96 -0.19 -14.94
CA PHE A 123 -8.70 -0.60 -13.56
C PHE A 123 -7.54 -1.60 -13.48
N LYS A 124 -6.82 -1.57 -12.36
CA LYS A 124 -5.72 -2.49 -12.05
C LYS A 124 -6.14 -3.41 -10.90
N ILE A 125 -5.99 -4.71 -11.13
CA ILE A 125 -5.99 -5.70 -10.06
C ILE A 125 -4.54 -5.94 -9.69
N ASP A 126 -4.22 -5.69 -8.42
CA ASP A 126 -2.90 -5.83 -7.87
C ASP A 126 -2.98 -6.66 -6.59
N LYS A 127 -2.36 -7.82 -6.59
CA LYS A 127 -2.39 -8.78 -5.47
C LYS A 127 -1.00 -8.99 -4.88
N THR A 128 -0.02 -8.30 -5.42
CA THR A 128 1.37 -8.43 -5.00
C THR A 128 1.58 -7.52 -3.80
N ALA A 129 2.12 -8.08 -2.72
CA ALA A 129 2.49 -7.30 -1.56
C ALA A 129 3.90 -6.72 -1.75
N PRO A 130 4.20 -5.55 -1.18
CA PRO A 130 5.56 -5.04 -1.16
C PRO A 130 6.52 -6.00 -0.44
N GLU A 131 7.74 -6.15 -0.95
CA GLU A 131 8.84 -6.85 -0.27
C GLU A 131 9.80 -5.81 0.33
N LEU A 132 10.18 -6.03 1.59
CA LEU A 132 11.03 -5.11 2.34
C LEU A 132 12.37 -5.75 2.69
N ASP A 133 13.48 -5.02 2.48
CA ASP A 133 14.80 -5.42 2.97
C ASP A 133 15.48 -4.27 3.70
N GLN A 134 16.14 -4.58 4.82
CA GLN A 134 16.98 -3.64 5.55
C GLN A 134 18.18 -3.17 4.70
N LEU A 135 18.50 -1.88 4.77
CA LEU A 135 19.70 -1.28 4.17
C LEU A 135 20.68 -0.77 5.22
N THR A 136 20.20 -0.03 6.22
CA THR A 136 21.03 0.50 7.31
C THR A 136 20.37 0.22 8.64
N ALA A 137 21.02 -0.63 9.43
CA ALA A 137 20.67 -0.94 10.80
C ALA A 137 20.95 0.25 11.74
N VAL A 138 20.27 0.26 12.88
CA VAL A 138 20.60 1.17 13.99
C VAL A 138 21.90 0.68 14.65
N PRO A 139 22.92 1.54 14.84
CA PRO A 139 24.10 1.18 15.62
C PRO A 139 23.73 0.81 17.06
N THR A 140 24.42 -0.17 17.64
CA THR A 140 24.17 -0.61 19.02
C THR A 140 25.48 -0.91 19.75
N PRO A 141 25.63 -0.49 21.02
CA PRO A 141 24.78 0.49 21.72
C PRO A 141 24.89 1.90 21.09
N THR A 142 23.94 2.80 21.37
CA THR A 142 23.91 4.18 20.85
C THR A 142 23.39 5.17 21.89
N ASP A 143 23.94 6.39 21.94
CA ASP A 143 23.43 7.51 22.74
C ASP A 143 22.42 8.38 21.98
N ASN A 144 22.27 8.15 20.67
CA ASN A 144 21.30 8.83 19.84
C ASN A 144 19.87 8.32 20.10
N THR A 145 19.01 9.20 20.62
CA THR A 145 17.59 8.93 20.90
C THR A 145 16.66 9.11 19.69
N THR A 146 17.19 9.52 18.54
CA THR A 146 16.46 9.57 17.26
C THR A 146 17.29 8.92 16.14
N PRO A 147 17.61 7.61 16.26
CA PRO A 147 18.43 6.93 15.28
C PRO A 147 17.72 6.84 13.92
N ALA A 148 18.50 7.03 12.86
CA ALA A 148 18.02 6.78 11.51
C ALA A 148 18.06 5.27 11.21
N TYR A 149 17.03 4.78 10.56
CA TYR A 149 16.93 3.43 10.02
C TYR A 149 16.58 3.51 8.54
N SER A 150 17.17 2.65 7.70
CA SER A 150 16.78 2.61 6.29
C SER A 150 16.53 1.21 5.77
N PHE A 151 15.55 1.10 4.88
CA PHE A 151 15.13 -0.11 4.21
C PHE A 151 14.69 0.21 2.77
N LYS A 152 14.62 -0.80 1.93
CA LYS A 152 14.04 -0.72 0.58
C LYS A 152 12.67 -1.39 0.56
N SER A 153 11.79 -0.90 -0.32
CA SER A 153 10.49 -1.50 -0.63
C SER A 153 10.39 -1.71 -2.13
N THR A 154 9.92 -2.86 -2.59
CA THR A 154 9.72 -3.11 -4.03
C THR A 154 8.59 -2.28 -4.63
N GLU A 155 7.69 -1.77 -3.79
CA GLU A 155 6.52 -0.99 -4.20
C GLU A 155 6.28 0.20 -3.26
N PRO A 156 5.60 1.25 -3.73
CA PRO A 156 5.29 2.39 -2.89
C PRO A 156 4.11 2.05 -1.99
N GLY A 157 4.08 2.61 -0.79
CA GLY A 157 2.99 2.32 0.14
C GLY A 157 3.00 3.16 1.40
N THR A 158 2.07 2.86 2.29
CA THR A 158 1.93 3.48 3.60
C THR A 158 2.68 2.67 4.65
N ASN A 159 3.53 3.32 5.42
CA ASN A 159 4.28 2.68 6.51
C ASN A 159 3.38 2.51 7.75
N SER A 160 3.56 1.37 8.43
CA SER A 160 3.02 1.08 9.75
C SER A 160 4.13 0.56 10.64
N TYR A 161 4.12 0.96 11.91
CA TYR A 161 5.15 0.65 12.89
C TYR A 161 4.57 -0.20 14.02
N GLY A 162 5.32 -1.22 14.43
CA GLY A 162 4.97 -2.12 15.52
C GLY A 162 6.01 -2.14 16.64
N GLY A 163 5.61 -2.70 17.79
CA GLY A 163 6.45 -2.84 18.98
C GLY A 163 6.66 -1.52 19.72
N SER A 164 7.87 -1.33 20.21
CA SER A 164 8.28 -0.16 21.00
C SER A 164 8.79 1.01 20.16
N CYS A 165 8.66 0.94 18.83
CA CYS A 165 9.07 2.00 17.91
C CYS A 165 7.90 2.61 17.14
N GLY A 166 8.11 3.85 16.70
CA GLY A 166 7.28 4.59 15.76
C GLY A 166 8.14 5.45 14.83
N SER A 167 7.50 6.17 13.92
CA SER A 167 8.12 7.22 13.12
C SER A 167 7.06 8.14 12.54
N SER A 168 7.40 9.42 12.35
CA SER A 168 6.54 10.38 11.66
C SER A 168 6.46 10.16 10.14
N SER A 169 7.35 9.33 9.58
CA SER A 169 7.31 8.96 8.16
C SER A 169 6.12 8.06 7.89
N THR A 170 5.16 8.48 7.07
CA THR A 170 3.94 7.71 6.79
C THR A 170 4.01 6.90 5.51
N SER A 171 5.05 7.05 4.70
CA SER A 171 5.07 6.47 3.36
C SER A 171 6.45 5.95 2.97
N ALA A 172 6.45 4.80 2.31
CA ALA A 172 7.56 4.28 1.54
C ALA A 172 7.42 4.79 0.10
N THR A 173 8.38 5.58 -0.36
CA THR A 173 8.48 5.94 -1.76
C THR A 173 9.40 4.94 -2.45
N SER A 174 8.87 4.09 -3.33
CA SER A 174 9.70 3.38 -4.30
C SER A 174 9.92 4.32 -5.49
N ASP A 175 11.04 5.01 -5.52
CA ASP A 175 11.54 5.54 -6.79
C ASP A 175 12.43 4.44 -7.35
N GLU A 176 12.16 3.92 -8.55
CA GLU A 176 13.01 2.89 -9.18
C GLU A 176 14.47 3.36 -9.38
N THR A 177 14.75 4.63 -9.08
CA THR A 177 16.08 5.24 -9.09
C THR A 177 16.59 5.67 -7.70
N LYS A 178 15.80 5.52 -6.62
CA LYS A 178 16.18 5.85 -5.23
C LYS A 178 15.69 4.79 -4.25
N ASP A 179 16.43 3.67 -4.19
CA ASP A 179 16.12 2.46 -3.42
C ASP A 179 16.12 2.61 -1.88
N ASN A 180 15.98 3.80 -1.27
CA ASN A 180 16.07 3.93 0.19
C ASN A 180 14.96 4.77 0.84
N VAL A 181 14.10 4.08 1.61
CA VAL A 181 13.26 4.71 2.62
C VAL A 181 14.11 4.90 3.86
N THR A 182 14.39 6.16 4.22
CA THR A 182 15.05 6.50 5.50
C THR A 182 14.02 7.05 6.46
N ILE A 183 13.90 6.44 7.63
CA ILE A 183 13.02 6.87 8.71
C ILE A 183 13.84 7.25 9.94
N ILE A 184 13.26 8.09 10.78
CA ILE A 184 13.79 8.40 12.11
C ILE A 184 12.94 7.65 13.12
N LEU A 185 13.55 6.77 13.90
CA LEU A 185 12.83 6.02 14.93
C LEU A 185 12.51 6.92 16.12
N THR A 186 11.27 6.84 16.56
CA THR A 186 10.70 7.52 17.72
C THR A 186 9.92 6.51 18.54
N GLN A 187 9.33 6.94 19.65
CA GLN A 187 8.42 6.12 20.45
C GLN A 187 7.13 5.85 19.65
N PRO A 188 6.25 4.92 20.11
CA PRO A 188 5.03 4.54 19.38
C PRO A 188 4.02 5.68 19.12
N ASP A 189 4.21 6.85 19.73
CA ASP A 189 3.45 8.06 19.43
C ASP A 189 3.89 8.77 18.13
N ASN A 190 4.87 8.20 17.41
CA ASN A 190 5.44 8.69 16.17
C ASN A 190 6.10 10.08 16.28
N SER A 191 6.38 10.57 17.48
CA SER A 191 6.91 11.94 17.68
C SER A 191 7.95 12.07 18.78
N THR A 192 7.84 11.33 19.87
CA THR A 192 8.73 11.47 21.04
C THR A 192 10.02 10.70 20.80
N ALA A 193 11.16 11.29 21.14
CA ALA A 193 12.46 10.60 21.05
C ALA A 193 12.48 9.33 21.91
N LEU A 194 13.26 8.34 21.48
CA LEU A 194 13.47 7.10 22.23
C LEU A 194 14.08 7.40 23.60
N ILE A 195 13.87 6.48 24.54
CA ILE A 195 14.42 6.56 25.89
C ILE A 195 15.48 5.47 26.07
N GLU A 196 16.27 5.57 27.14
CA GLU A 196 17.20 4.52 27.51
C GLU A 196 16.47 3.19 27.75
N ALA A 197 16.72 2.21 26.88
CA ALA A 197 16.08 0.90 26.85
C ALA A 197 16.72 -0.02 25.81
N LEU A 198 16.44 -1.32 25.94
CA LEU A 198 16.61 -2.30 24.87
C LEU A 198 15.38 -2.29 23.96
N TYR A 199 15.62 -2.19 22.65
CA TYR A 199 14.60 -2.25 21.61
C TYR A 199 14.80 -3.52 20.79
N ASP A 200 13.94 -4.53 21.00
CA ASP A 200 14.02 -5.86 20.37
C ASP A 200 12.72 -6.32 19.70
N ASP A 201 11.68 -5.47 19.68
CA ASP A 201 10.35 -5.76 19.16
C ASP A 201 9.89 -4.79 18.04
N CYS A 202 10.78 -3.91 17.60
CA CYS A 202 10.46 -2.87 16.62
C CYS A 202 10.33 -3.45 15.21
N SER A 203 9.25 -3.05 14.52
CA SER A 203 8.92 -3.62 13.22
C SER A 203 8.22 -2.65 12.29
N ILE A 204 8.29 -2.95 10.99
CA ILE A 204 7.77 -2.10 9.91
C ILE A 204 6.94 -2.97 8.95
N THR A 205 5.78 -2.47 8.55
CA THR A 205 4.97 -3.02 7.46
C THR A 205 4.65 -1.92 6.47
N VAL A 206 4.68 -2.22 5.18
CA VAL A 206 4.25 -1.30 4.11
C VAL A 206 3.00 -1.87 3.45
N THR A 207 1.94 -1.07 3.32
CA THR A 207 0.74 -1.43 2.56
C THR A 207 0.68 -0.63 1.27
N ASP A 208 0.61 -1.30 0.13
CA ASP A 208 0.52 -0.65 -1.18
C ASP A 208 -0.82 0.11 -1.38
N SER A 209 -1.00 0.73 -2.56
CA SER A 209 -2.25 1.43 -2.89
C SER A 209 -3.45 0.50 -3.15
N ALA A 210 -3.22 -0.78 -3.42
CA ALA A 210 -4.27 -1.77 -3.66
C ALA A 210 -4.75 -2.46 -2.37
N GLY A 211 -4.05 -2.24 -1.25
CA GLY A 211 -4.35 -2.78 0.06
C GLY A 211 -3.58 -4.05 0.43
N ASN A 212 -2.48 -4.38 -0.27
CA ASN A 212 -1.64 -5.53 0.04
C ASN A 212 -0.58 -5.15 1.10
N PRO A 213 -0.62 -5.72 2.32
CA PRO A 213 0.42 -5.49 3.32
C PRO A 213 1.64 -6.39 3.05
N SER A 214 2.84 -5.83 3.20
CA SER A 214 4.09 -6.58 3.20
C SER A 214 4.16 -7.58 4.35
N ASN A 215 5.10 -8.53 4.25
CA ASN A 215 5.59 -9.18 5.46
C ASN A 215 6.22 -8.13 6.40
N GLN A 216 6.20 -8.43 7.69
CA GLN A 216 6.81 -7.59 8.71
C GLN A 216 8.33 -7.58 8.54
N LEU A 217 8.92 -6.40 8.42
CA LEU A 217 10.36 -6.19 8.50
C LEU A 217 10.73 -5.90 9.96
N GLU A 218 11.45 -6.81 10.59
CA GLU A 218 12.01 -6.59 11.93
C GLU A 218 13.17 -5.60 11.84
N VAL A 219 13.14 -4.57 12.69
CA VAL A 219 14.29 -3.69 12.93
C VAL A 219 15.31 -4.49 13.74
N ASN A 220 16.60 -4.28 13.48
CA ASN A 220 17.63 -4.96 14.27
C ASN A 220 17.48 -4.62 15.75
N THR A 221 17.80 -5.55 16.64
CA THR A 221 17.88 -5.23 18.07
C THR A 221 18.94 -4.15 18.31
N PHE A 222 18.60 -3.15 19.14
CA PHE A 222 19.54 -2.10 19.55
C PHE A 222 19.26 -1.63 20.98
N GLU A 223 20.30 -1.12 21.63
CA GLU A 223 20.22 -0.49 22.95
C GLU A 223 20.47 1.00 22.83
N VAL A 224 19.54 1.80 23.36
CA VAL A 224 19.74 3.22 23.59
C VAL A 224 20.30 3.37 25.00
N ASP A 225 21.51 3.90 25.11
CA ASP A 225 22.17 4.19 26.37
C ASP A 225 22.59 5.66 26.41
N THR A 226 21.92 6.43 27.27
CA THR A 226 22.20 7.86 27.46
C THR A 226 22.90 8.15 28.77
N THR A 227 23.16 7.12 29.58
CA THR A 227 23.74 7.26 30.91
C THR A 227 25.26 7.30 30.80
N ALA A 228 25.84 8.47 31.02
CA ALA A 228 27.30 8.62 31.01
C ALA A 228 27.95 7.70 32.07
N PRO A 229 29.08 7.05 31.75
CA PRO A 229 29.78 6.20 32.69
C PRO A 229 30.33 7.02 33.87
N THR A 230 30.28 6.42 35.06
CA THR A 230 30.85 6.96 36.29
C THR A 230 32.01 6.09 36.77
N VAL A 231 32.89 6.63 37.60
CA VAL A 231 33.91 5.82 38.29
C VAL A 231 33.24 5.12 39.47
N SER A 232 33.14 3.79 39.40
CA SER A 232 32.59 2.95 40.46
C SER A 232 33.58 2.74 41.59
N SER A 233 34.86 2.50 41.26
CA SER A 233 35.92 2.36 42.26
C SER A 233 37.30 2.62 41.68
N THR A 234 38.23 3.00 42.56
CA THR A 234 39.66 3.09 42.25
C THR A 234 40.45 2.26 43.25
N SER A 235 41.53 1.64 42.77
CA SER A 235 42.55 1.02 43.61
C SER A 235 43.92 1.57 43.21
N PRO A 236 44.74 2.03 44.17
CA PRO A 236 44.42 2.25 45.57
C PRO A 236 43.28 3.27 45.79
N THR A 237 42.56 3.18 46.91
CA THR A 237 41.48 4.13 47.25
C THR A 237 42.04 5.51 47.56
N ASP A 238 41.30 6.56 47.22
CA ASP A 238 41.67 7.94 47.55
C ASP A 238 41.90 8.13 49.07
N ASN A 239 42.88 8.96 49.43
CA ASN A 239 43.26 9.27 50.82
C ASN A 239 43.66 8.07 51.70
N LEU A 240 44.21 6.99 51.12
CA LEU A 240 44.75 5.87 51.89
C LEU A 240 45.93 6.34 52.78
N SER A 241 45.70 6.39 54.10
CA SER A 241 46.53 7.14 55.06
C SER A 241 47.62 6.33 55.79
N SER A 242 47.79 5.04 55.49
CA SER A 242 48.91 4.28 56.06
C SER A 242 49.30 3.05 55.23
N VAL A 243 50.62 2.91 55.04
CA VAL A 243 51.38 1.79 54.45
C VAL A 243 51.35 1.75 52.91
N SER A 244 52.33 2.48 52.34
CA SER A 244 53.03 2.22 51.08
C SER A 244 52.23 1.45 50.03
N VAL A 245 51.49 2.19 49.21
CA VAL A 245 51.25 1.77 47.82
C VAL A 245 52.62 1.42 47.25
N SER A 246 52.85 0.14 47.02
CA SER A 246 54.11 -0.32 46.47
C SER A 246 54.22 0.20 45.05
N VAL A 247 55.44 0.49 44.60
CA VAL A 247 55.71 0.78 43.18
C VAL A 247 55.35 -0.42 42.27
N SER A 248 55.12 -1.59 42.86
CA SER A 248 54.64 -2.80 42.19
C SER A 248 53.11 -2.97 42.19
N ASP A 249 52.35 -2.10 42.86
CA ASP A 249 50.90 -2.24 42.93
C ASP A 249 50.26 -1.75 41.63
N ASN A 250 49.28 -2.52 41.12
CA ASN A 250 48.53 -2.11 39.95
C ASN A 250 47.54 -1.01 40.33
N ILE A 251 47.50 0.05 39.51
CA ILE A 251 46.43 1.03 39.53
C ILE A 251 45.28 0.46 38.70
N SER A 252 44.09 0.37 39.29
CA SER A 252 42.88 -0.06 38.60
C SER A 252 41.75 0.91 38.83
N VAL A 253 40.98 1.19 37.78
CA VAL A 253 39.73 1.92 37.87
C VAL A 253 38.63 1.07 37.27
N THR A 254 37.53 0.98 38.00
CA THR A 254 36.31 0.30 37.55
C THR A 254 35.29 1.36 37.23
N PHE A 255 34.72 1.30 36.03
CA PHE A 255 33.64 2.18 35.59
C PHE A 255 32.28 1.52 35.81
N SER A 256 31.22 2.31 35.90
CA SER A 256 29.85 1.81 35.99
C SER A 256 29.35 1.22 34.69
N ASP A 257 30.03 1.51 33.57
CA ASP A 257 29.70 1.01 32.24
C ASP A 257 30.94 0.46 31.51
N SER A 258 30.68 -0.23 30.41
CA SER A 258 31.67 -0.53 29.38
C SER A 258 32.24 0.76 28.79
N MET A 259 33.56 0.77 28.58
CA MET A 259 34.27 1.94 28.07
C MET A 259 34.83 1.64 26.68
N ASP A 260 34.77 2.62 25.78
CA ASP A 260 35.63 2.63 24.60
C ASP A 260 37.10 2.71 25.06
N ASN A 261 37.87 1.66 24.82
CA ASN A 261 39.26 1.59 25.25
C ASN A 261 40.16 2.64 24.60
N THR A 262 39.74 3.23 23.47
CA THR A 262 40.47 4.31 22.79
C THR A 262 40.25 5.67 23.45
N SER A 263 39.17 5.82 24.22
CA SER A 263 38.85 7.05 24.97
C SER A 263 39.67 7.19 26.26
N VAL A 264 40.24 6.10 26.76
CA VAL A 264 41.02 6.10 28.00
C VAL A 264 42.40 6.68 27.72
N THR A 265 42.66 7.88 28.25
CA THR A 265 43.97 8.54 28.10
C THR A 265 44.78 8.48 29.40
N THR A 266 46.07 8.23 29.24
CA THR A 266 47.06 8.26 30.33
C THR A 266 48.06 9.38 30.09
N ASN A 267 48.51 10.05 31.15
CA ASN A 267 49.56 11.05 31.12
C ASN A 267 50.80 10.53 31.85
N PHE A 268 51.99 10.78 31.28
CA PHE A 268 53.27 10.31 31.83
C PHE A 268 54.14 11.44 32.39
N SER A 269 53.60 12.65 32.54
CA SER A 269 54.30 13.78 33.19
C SER A 269 54.64 13.42 34.64
N ASN A 270 55.74 13.93 35.17
CA ASN A 270 56.30 13.54 36.47
C ASN A 270 56.05 14.54 37.61
N THR A 271 55.53 15.75 37.34
CA THR A 271 55.49 16.81 38.37
C THR A 271 54.14 17.46 38.64
N THR A 272 53.13 17.29 37.78
CA THR A 272 51.79 17.87 38.00
C THR A 272 50.69 17.08 37.31
N CYS A 273 49.64 16.70 38.06
CA CYS A 273 48.36 16.25 37.51
C CYS A 273 47.67 17.42 36.80
N SER A 274 48.09 17.76 35.58
CA SER A 274 47.43 18.78 34.76
C SER A 274 46.78 18.10 33.56
N GLY A 275 45.46 18.17 33.47
CA GLY A 275 44.66 17.53 32.42
C GLY A 275 44.00 16.23 32.90
N TYR A 276 42.74 16.04 32.51
CA TYR A 276 41.79 15.01 32.96
C TYR A 276 42.14 13.56 32.57
N SER A 277 43.34 13.08 32.92
CA SER A 277 43.86 11.75 32.51
C SER A 277 44.51 11.00 33.66
N PHE A 278 44.65 9.68 33.53
CA PHE A 278 45.37 8.84 34.48
C PHE A 278 46.87 9.14 34.44
N GLN A 279 47.44 9.71 35.50
CA GLN A 279 48.89 9.93 35.55
C GLN A 279 49.61 8.65 35.97
N VAL A 280 50.41 8.09 35.06
CA VAL A 280 51.28 6.94 35.31
C VAL A 280 52.71 7.47 35.38
N SER A 281 53.50 7.07 36.38
CA SER A 281 54.89 7.49 36.49
C SER A 281 55.66 7.09 35.21
N SER A 282 56.40 8.04 34.62
CA SER A 282 57.25 7.80 33.43
C SER A 282 58.52 7.01 33.74
N ASP A 283 58.88 6.90 35.02
CA ASP A 283 60.10 6.30 35.52
C ASP A 283 59.84 5.07 36.41
N ASN A 284 58.61 4.57 36.46
CA ASN A 284 58.22 3.46 37.36
C ASN A 284 58.60 3.73 38.83
N PHE A 285 58.46 4.98 39.24
CA PHE A 285 58.79 5.52 40.56
C PHE A 285 60.28 5.38 40.95
N SER A 286 61.19 5.34 39.96
CA SER A 286 62.65 5.24 40.18
C SER A 286 63.33 6.56 40.49
#